data_AF-A0A2H5AS82-F1
#
_entry.id   AF-A0A2H5AS82-F1
#
_cell.length_a   1.000
_cell.length_b   1.000
_cell.length_c   1.000
_cell.angle_alpha   90.00
_cell.angle_beta   90.00
_cell.angle_gamma   90.00
#
_symmetry.space_group_name_H-M   'P 1'
#
loop_
_entity.id
_entity.type
_entity.pdbx_description
1 polymer ?
#
loop_
_entity_poly.entity_id
_entity_poly.type
_entity_poly.pdbx_seq_one_letter_code
_entity_poly.pdbx_strand_id
1 'polypeptide(L)'
;MRLPLAALRLAAAAVTAAALLAPTSASATTRTPNDAWVPCKYGMTSNMYWAPGQSLPYGVRWCVGQYQLAMQNDGNLVIYDVNGSGLWSTQTWGHPGADAIMQNDGNLVVQQNNQPLWNSGTGGNTGAYYYLCFQLDGNLVIYAPVPGTGPCKGAPRWNSNT
;
A
#
# COMPACT_ATOMS: atom_id res chain seq x y z
N MET A 1 -89.58 -10.77 26.51
CA MET A 1 -89.79 -10.56 25.06
C MET A 1 -88.39 -10.43 24.42
N ARG A 2 -88.06 -11.33 23.46
CA ARG A 2 -86.87 -11.41 22.58
C ARG A 2 -85.50 -11.86 23.17
N LEU A 3 -85.09 -13.08 22.80
CA LEU A 3 -83.71 -13.63 22.67
C LEU A 3 -83.23 -13.41 21.19
N PRO A 4 -82.03 -13.84 20.74
CA PRO A 4 -80.61 -13.59 21.11
C PRO A 4 -79.74 -13.26 19.83
N LEU A 5 -78.39 -13.23 19.89
CA LEU A 5 -77.47 -13.94 18.95
C LEU A 5 -75.95 -13.69 19.18
N ALA A 6 -75.19 -14.80 19.17
CA ALA A 6 -73.83 -15.07 18.64
C ALA A 6 -72.63 -14.17 19.01
N ALA A 7 -71.61 -14.64 19.75
CA ALA A 7 -70.55 -15.61 19.43
C ALA A 7 -69.40 -15.05 18.56
N LEU A 8 -68.15 -15.14 19.07
CA LEU A 8 -67.04 -15.93 18.50
C LEU A 8 -65.69 -15.48 19.12
N ARG A 9 -64.90 -16.45 19.60
CA ARG A 9 -63.55 -16.26 20.12
C ARG A 9 -62.53 -16.22 18.97
N LEU A 10 -61.58 -15.28 19.04
CA LEU A 10 -60.28 -15.26 18.34
C LEU A 10 -59.22 -14.99 19.42
N ALA A 11 -57.98 -15.46 19.42
CA ALA A 11 -57.22 -16.47 18.67
C ALA A 11 -55.96 -16.76 19.53
N ALA A 12 -55.24 -17.82 19.19
CA ALA A 12 -54.10 -18.37 19.94
C ALA A 12 -52.72 -17.77 19.58
N ALA A 13 -51.69 -18.30 20.27
CA ALA A 13 -50.24 -18.35 19.98
C ALA A 13 -49.41 -17.16 20.50
N ALA A 14 -48.14 -17.30 20.91
CA ALA A 14 -47.26 -18.40 21.36
C ALA A 14 -46.00 -17.70 21.93
N VAL A 15 -45.32 -18.30 22.90
CA VAL A 15 -44.05 -17.79 23.48
C VAL A 15 -42.89 -18.13 22.54
N THR A 16 -41.96 -17.19 22.26
CA THR A 16 -40.55 -17.54 21.96
C THR A 16 -39.59 -16.37 22.15
N ALA A 17 -38.39 -16.71 22.64
CA ALA A 17 -37.27 -15.85 23.01
C ALA A 17 -36.65 -15.07 21.84
N ALA A 18 -36.20 -13.84 22.12
CA ALA A 18 -35.35 -13.08 21.22
C ALA A 18 -33.88 -13.52 21.40
N ALA A 19 -33.32 -14.20 20.39
CA ALA A 19 -31.89 -14.43 20.28
C ALA A 19 -31.43 -14.12 18.85
N LEU A 20 -30.28 -13.42 18.76
CA LEU A 20 -29.43 -13.15 17.59
C LEU A 20 -30.01 -12.15 16.56
N LEU A 21 -29.27 -11.14 16.08
CA LEU A 21 -27.88 -11.13 15.63
C LEU A 21 -27.23 -9.76 15.90
N ALA A 22 -25.96 -9.73 16.31
CA ALA A 22 -25.14 -8.53 16.16
C ALA A 22 -25.00 -8.22 14.66
N PRO A 23 -24.96 -6.94 14.22
CA PRO A 23 -24.61 -6.64 12.85
C PRO A 23 -23.13 -6.97 12.64
N THR A 24 -22.81 -8.18 12.18
CA THR A 24 -21.53 -8.43 11.54
C THR A 24 -21.56 -7.76 10.17
N SER A 25 -21.26 -6.47 10.12
CA SER A 25 -20.59 -5.92 8.95
C SER A 25 -19.12 -5.86 9.27
N ALA A 26 -18.46 -7.03 9.22
CA ALA A 26 -17.07 -7.01 8.82
C ALA A 26 -17.10 -6.50 7.37
N SER A 27 -16.79 -5.21 7.18
CA SER A 27 -16.44 -4.70 5.86
C SER A 27 -15.21 -5.45 5.41
N ALA A 28 -15.43 -6.57 4.72
CA ALA A 28 -14.43 -7.12 3.82
C ALA A 28 -14.27 -6.08 2.72
N THR A 29 -13.33 -5.15 2.92
CA THR A 29 -12.86 -4.29 1.84
C THR A 29 -12.47 -5.23 0.71
N THR A 30 -13.26 -5.25 -0.36
CA THR A 30 -12.90 -5.92 -1.59
C THR A 30 -11.57 -5.34 -2.03
N ARG A 31 -10.48 -6.10 -1.84
CA ARG A 31 -9.19 -5.88 -2.54
C ARG A 31 -9.54 -5.52 -3.98
N THR A 32 -9.24 -4.30 -4.38
CA THR A 32 -9.65 -3.79 -5.69
C THR A 32 -8.96 -4.62 -6.77
N PRO A 33 -9.51 -4.73 -8.01
CA PRO A 33 -9.04 -5.66 -9.05
C PRO A 33 -7.55 -5.56 -9.46
N ASN A 34 -6.86 -4.51 -9.03
CA ASN A 34 -5.43 -4.32 -9.12
C ASN A 34 -4.62 -5.06 -8.04
N ASP A 35 -5.23 -5.89 -7.17
CA ASP A 35 -4.54 -6.77 -6.22
C ASP A 35 -4.18 -8.16 -6.76
N ALA A 36 -4.63 -8.51 -7.98
CA ALA A 36 -4.15 -9.71 -8.64
C ALA A 36 -2.64 -9.56 -8.86
N TRP A 37 -1.89 -10.50 -8.30
CA TRP A 37 -0.45 -10.55 -8.48
C TRP A 37 -0.15 -10.81 -9.96
N VAL A 38 0.62 -9.90 -10.58
CA VAL A 38 1.10 -10.03 -11.95
C VAL A 38 2.63 -10.15 -11.88
N PRO A 39 3.20 -11.32 -12.23
CA PRO A 39 4.65 -11.49 -12.24
C PRO A 39 5.31 -10.50 -13.19
N CYS A 40 6.48 -10.00 -12.80
CA CYS A 40 7.35 -9.23 -13.68
C CYS A 40 7.96 -10.14 -14.75
N LYS A 41 7.17 -10.49 -15.77
CA LYS A 41 7.60 -11.36 -16.88
C LYS A 41 8.66 -10.71 -17.77
N TYR A 42 8.63 -9.37 -17.88
CA TYR A 42 9.59 -8.55 -18.63
C TYR A 42 9.90 -7.26 -17.86
N GLY A 43 10.54 -7.38 -16.71
CA GLY A 43 11.04 -6.20 -15.99
C GLY A 43 12.14 -5.49 -16.78
N MET A 44 12.40 -4.23 -16.41
CA MET A 44 13.49 -3.47 -17.00
C MET A 44 14.84 -4.16 -16.75
N THR A 45 15.75 -4.05 -17.72
CA THR A 45 17.11 -4.61 -17.64
C THR A 45 18.12 -3.64 -17.03
N SER A 46 17.65 -2.50 -16.52
CA SER A 46 18.43 -1.51 -15.79
C SER A 46 17.69 -1.10 -14.52
N ASN A 47 18.45 -0.60 -13.54
CA ASN A 47 17.87 0.00 -12.34
C ASN A 47 16.87 1.10 -12.72
N MET A 48 15.74 1.12 -12.02
CA MET A 48 14.81 2.26 -12.03
C MET A 48 15.25 3.26 -10.99
N TYR A 49 15.03 4.55 -11.23
CA TYR A 49 15.33 5.58 -10.25
C TYR A 49 14.28 6.69 -10.21
N TRP A 50 14.20 7.35 -9.06
CA TRP A 50 13.45 8.56 -8.83
C TRP A 50 14.40 9.64 -8.31
N ALA A 51 14.37 10.78 -8.99
CA ALA A 51 15.05 11.99 -8.56
C ALA A 51 14.27 12.66 -7.39
N PRO A 52 14.90 13.59 -6.67
CA PRO A 52 14.19 14.36 -5.65
C PRO A 52 12.98 15.09 -6.24
N GLY A 53 11.90 15.12 -5.47
CA GLY A 53 10.60 15.65 -5.85
C GLY A 53 9.71 14.69 -6.64
N GLN A 54 10.19 13.50 -7.02
CA GLN A 54 9.37 12.52 -7.75
C GLN A 54 8.66 11.55 -6.81
N SER A 55 7.37 11.32 -7.11
CA SER A 55 6.54 10.37 -6.40
C SER A 55 6.38 9.04 -7.14
N LEU A 56 6.17 8.00 -6.35
CA LEU A 56 5.60 6.71 -6.71
C LEU A 56 4.11 6.75 -6.33
N PRO A 57 3.22 7.05 -7.29
CA PRO A 57 1.78 7.10 -7.02
C PRO A 57 1.23 5.72 -6.64
N TYR A 58 0.20 5.70 -5.80
CA TYR A 58 -0.54 4.49 -5.46
C TYR A 58 -1.13 3.79 -6.69
N GLY A 59 -1.36 2.49 -6.55
CA GLY A 59 -1.91 1.64 -7.60
C GLY A 59 -0.92 1.34 -8.74
N VAL A 60 0.33 1.82 -8.65
CA VAL A 60 1.37 1.60 -9.66
C VAL A 60 2.39 0.58 -9.17
N ARG A 61 2.87 -0.21 -10.13
CA ARG A 61 3.91 -1.23 -9.96
C ARG A 61 5.04 -0.97 -10.94
N TRP A 62 6.27 -1.08 -10.47
CA TRP A 62 7.47 -1.03 -11.29
C TRP A 62 8.17 -2.38 -11.25
N CYS A 63 8.47 -2.91 -12.44
CA CYS A 63 9.19 -4.17 -12.60
C CYS A 63 10.63 -3.89 -13.02
N VAL A 64 11.59 -4.33 -12.21
CA VAL A 64 13.02 -4.25 -12.50
C VAL A 64 13.61 -5.64 -12.31
N GLY A 65 14.21 -6.19 -13.35
CA GLY A 65 14.61 -7.60 -13.38
C GLY A 65 13.42 -8.51 -13.10
N GLN A 66 13.54 -9.33 -12.06
CA GLN A 66 12.49 -10.25 -11.60
C GLN A 66 11.68 -9.71 -10.41
N TYR A 67 12.00 -8.52 -9.93
CA TYR A 67 11.42 -7.93 -8.72
C TYR A 67 10.41 -6.85 -9.05
N GLN A 68 9.48 -6.63 -8.13
CA GLN A 68 8.45 -5.60 -8.25
C GLN A 68 8.51 -4.66 -7.05
N LEU A 69 8.50 -3.35 -7.32
CA LEU A 69 8.20 -2.33 -6.32
C LEU A 69 6.77 -1.83 -6.56
N ALA A 70 5.94 -1.85 -5.55
CA ALA A 70 4.52 -1.51 -5.66
C ALA A 70 4.11 -0.52 -4.57
N MET A 71 3.59 0.63 -4.96
CA MET A 71 2.82 1.47 -4.04
C MET A 71 1.36 1.02 -4.15
N GLN A 72 0.92 0.20 -3.19
CA GLN A 72 -0.36 -0.48 -3.24
C GLN A 72 -1.54 0.49 -3.00
N ASN A 73 -2.74 0.13 -3.47
CA ASN A 73 -3.93 0.98 -3.28
C ASN A 73 -4.36 1.11 -1.82
N ASP A 74 -3.94 0.17 -0.97
CA ASP A 74 -4.18 0.22 0.47
C ASP A 74 -3.20 1.14 1.21
N GLY A 75 -2.26 1.78 0.50
CA GLY A 75 -1.28 2.69 1.05
C GLY A 75 0.02 2.05 1.51
N ASN A 76 0.28 0.79 1.17
CA ASN A 76 1.52 0.12 1.53
C ASN A 76 2.55 0.14 0.39
N LEU A 77 3.80 0.53 0.66
CA LEU A 77 4.90 0.38 -0.30
C LEU A 77 5.57 -0.97 -0.06
N VAL A 78 5.61 -1.83 -1.08
CA VAL A 78 6.06 -3.22 -0.94
C VAL A 78 7.00 -3.61 -2.07
N ILE A 79 8.03 -4.40 -1.72
CA ILE A 79 8.90 -5.09 -2.67
C ILE A 79 8.48 -6.56 -2.72
N TYR A 80 8.29 -7.09 -3.93
CA TYR A 80 7.96 -8.49 -4.17
C TYR A 80 9.04 -9.19 -4.98
N ASP A 81 9.22 -10.49 -4.71
CA ASP A 81 9.96 -11.39 -5.57
C ASP A 81 9.13 -11.85 -6.79
N VAL A 82 9.75 -12.68 -7.62
CA VAL A 82 9.16 -13.23 -8.85
C VAL A 82 7.98 -14.19 -8.63
N ASN A 83 7.74 -14.62 -7.39
CA ASN A 83 6.65 -15.50 -7.00
C ASN A 83 5.51 -14.73 -6.30
N GLY A 84 5.70 -13.44 -6.05
CA GLY A 84 4.76 -12.60 -5.31
C GLY A 84 4.89 -12.68 -3.80
N SER A 85 6.01 -13.21 -3.30
CA SER A 85 6.36 -13.10 -1.88
C SER A 85 6.82 -11.67 -1.58
N GLY A 86 6.24 -11.06 -0.55
CA GLY A 86 6.66 -9.73 -0.09
C GLY A 86 7.99 -9.83 0.66
N LEU A 87 9.04 -9.23 0.09
CA LEU A 87 10.40 -9.23 0.67
C LEU A 87 10.56 -8.14 1.72
N TRP A 88 9.95 -6.98 1.50
CA TRP A 88 9.99 -5.83 2.40
C TRP A 88 8.76 -4.95 2.21
N SER A 89 8.35 -4.25 3.27
CA SER A 89 7.14 -3.40 3.28
C SER A 89 7.27 -2.25 4.28
N THR A 90 6.71 -1.08 3.97
CA THR A 90 6.60 0.06 4.91
C THR A 90 5.60 -0.16 6.03
N GLN A 91 4.71 -1.15 5.88
CA GLN A 91 3.67 -1.49 6.85
C GLN A 91 2.64 -0.37 7.07
N THR A 92 2.37 0.37 6.00
CA THR A 92 1.46 1.53 5.99
C THR A 92 0.09 1.19 5.38
N TRP A 93 -0.28 -0.08 5.31
CA TRP A 93 -1.61 -0.50 4.82
C TRP A 93 -2.74 0.14 5.64
N GLY A 94 -3.91 0.28 5.03
CA GLY A 94 -5.07 0.97 5.64
C GLY A 94 -5.14 2.47 5.36
N HIS A 95 -4.26 2.99 4.50
CA HIS A 95 -4.17 4.39 4.12
C HIS A 95 -4.36 4.54 2.60
N PRO A 96 -5.57 4.27 2.07
CA PRO A 96 -5.79 4.25 0.64
C PRO A 96 -5.49 5.61 0.00
N GLY A 97 -4.84 5.57 -1.17
CA GLY A 97 -4.41 6.78 -1.88
C GLY A 97 -3.10 7.39 -1.37
N ALA A 98 -2.40 6.77 -0.40
CA ALA A 98 -1.07 7.20 0.01
C ALA A 98 -0.04 7.02 -1.12
N ASP A 99 0.88 7.96 -1.30
CA ASP A 99 1.99 7.87 -2.25
C ASP A 99 3.33 7.76 -1.51
N ALA A 100 4.36 7.30 -2.21
CA ALA A 100 5.75 7.42 -1.73
C ALA A 100 6.45 8.52 -2.52
N ILE A 101 7.27 9.34 -1.87
CA ILE A 101 7.98 10.46 -2.51
C ILE A 101 9.44 10.46 -2.07
N MET A 102 10.35 10.58 -3.05
CA MET A 102 11.74 10.92 -2.79
C MET A 102 11.81 12.44 -2.61
N GLN A 103 11.82 12.94 -1.37
CA GLN A 103 11.76 14.37 -1.08
C GLN A 103 13.08 15.09 -1.38
N ASN A 104 13.00 16.41 -1.57
CA ASN A 104 14.15 17.30 -1.90
C ASN A 104 15.19 17.44 -0.79
N ASP A 105 14.86 16.99 0.43
CA ASP A 105 15.76 16.94 1.57
C ASP A 105 16.50 15.60 1.69
N GLY A 106 16.33 14.71 0.72
CA GLY A 106 16.96 13.40 0.71
C GLY A 106 16.21 12.33 1.47
N ASN A 107 14.97 12.58 1.95
CA ASN A 107 14.15 11.57 2.62
C ASN A 107 13.20 10.84 1.67
N LEU A 108 13.15 9.51 1.72
CA LEU A 108 12.00 8.77 1.19
C LEU A 108 10.89 8.75 2.23
N VAL A 109 9.69 9.20 1.84
CA VAL A 109 8.51 9.28 2.71
C VAL A 109 7.32 8.60 2.04
N VAL A 110 6.61 7.75 2.78
CA VAL A 110 5.23 7.37 2.42
C VAL A 110 4.29 8.30 3.15
N GLN A 111 3.37 8.93 2.43
CA GLN A 111 2.50 9.96 2.96
C GLN A 111 1.09 9.87 2.38
N GLN A 112 0.12 10.43 3.11
CA GLN A 112 -1.24 10.62 2.64
C GLN A 112 -1.64 12.07 2.91
N ASN A 113 -2.03 12.82 1.88
CA ASN A 113 -2.40 14.24 2.01
C ASN A 113 -1.32 15.08 2.73
N ASN A 114 -0.05 14.87 2.35
CA ASN A 114 1.14 15.47 2.98
C ASN A 114 1.37 15.11 4.47
N GLN A 115 0.63 14.15 5.02
CA GLN A 115 0.90 13.60 6.36
C GLN A 115 1.82 12.37 6.23
N PRO A 116 3.01 12.38 6.86
CA PRO A 116 3.93 11.26 6.78
C PRO A 116 3.39 10.07 7.58
N LEU A 117 3.39 8.90 6.95
CA LEU A 117 3.03 7.60 7.55
C LEU A 117 4.27 6.78 7.90
N TRP A 118 5.30 6.89 7.07
CA TRP A 118 6.61 6.24 7.25
C TRP A 118 7.69 7.08 6.58
N ASN A 119 8.92 7.01 7.09
CA ASN A 119 10.07 7.63 6.43
C ASN A 119 11.37 6.83 6.64
N SER A 120 12.30 7.01 5.72
CA SER A 120 13.61 6.34 5.74
C SER A 120 14.60 6.88 6.78
N GLY A 121 14.31 8.02 7.41
CA GLY A 121 15.20 8.68 8.37
C GLY A 121 16.41 9.37 7.73
N THR A 122 16.37 9.63 6.41
CA THR A 122 17.51 10.19 5.65
C THR A 122 17.36 11.67 5.29
N GLY A 123 16.37 12.36 5.86
CA GLY A 123 16.12 13.78 5.61
C GLY A 123 17.20 14.73 6.14
N GLY A 124 17.02 16.03 5.86
CA GLY A 124 17.93 17.11 6.29
C GLY A 124 19.09 17.41 5.34
N ASN A 125 19.10 16.82 4.13
CA ASN A 125 20.11 17.01 3.09
C ASN A 125 19.59 17.95 1.98
N THR A 126 18.93 19.05 2.35
CA THR A 126 18.30 19.99 1.41
C THR A 126 19.28 20.49 0.36
N GLY A 127 18.88 20.38 -0.91
CA GLY A 127 19.68 20.81 -2.06
C GLY A 127 20.64 19.75 -2.58
N ALA A 128 20.77 18.61 -1.90
CA ALA A 128 21.52 17.48 -2.41
C ALA A 128 20.60 16.57 -3.25
N TYR A 129 21.05 16.23 -4.47
CA TYR A 129 20.29 15.42 -5.42
C TYR A 129 20.36 13.92 -5.11
N TYR A 130 19.73 13.49 -4.02
CA TYR A 130 19.69 12.08 -3.65
C TYR A 130 18.76 11.31 -4.60
N TYR A 131 19.18 10.12 -5.01
CA TYR A 131 18.39 9.27 -5.91
C TYR A 131 17.87 8.06 -5.15
N LEU A 132 16.57 7.82 -5.24
CA LEU A 132 15.99 6.54 -4.89
C LEU A 132 16.17 5.60 -6.08
N CYS A 133 16.69 4.39 -5.85
CA CYS A 133 16.99 3.44 -6.90
C CYS A 133 16.42 2.07 -6.55
N PHE A 134 15.57 1.55 -7.43
CA PHE A 134 15.13 0.16 -7.36
C PHE A 134 15.96 -0.68 -8.34
N GLN A 135 16.68 -1.65 -7.78
CA GLN A 135 17.80 -2.29 -8.44
C GLN A 135 17.42 -3.67 -9.00
N LEU A 136 18.26 -4.18 -9.93
CA LEU A 136 18.07 -5.50 -10.55
C LEU A 136 18.16 -6.67 -9.56
N ASP A 137 18.78 -6.45 -8.40
CA ASP A 137 18.88 -7.42 -7.30
C ASP A 137 17.68 -7.37 -6.34
N GLY A 138 16.70 -6.48 -6.58
CA GLY A 138 15.52 -6.33 -5.75
C GLY A 138 15.69 -5.35 -4.59
N ASN A 139 16.88 -4.75 -4.43
CA ASN A 139 17.10 -3.78 -3.37
C ASN A 139 16.54 -2.39 -3.75
N LEU A 140 15.95 -1.72 -2.77
CA LEU A 140 15.55 -0.32 -2.87
C LEU A 140 16.54 0.51 -2.06
N VAL A 141 17.30 1.38 -2.72
CA VAL A 141 18.44 2.06 -2.13
C VAL A 141 18.35 3.57 -2.35
N ILE A 142 18.63 4.35 -1.31
CA ILE A 142 18.86 5.80 -1.43
C ILE A 142 20.35 6.04 -1.59
N TYR A 143 20.75 6.67 -2.69
CA TYR A 143 22.13 7.03 -2.97
C TYR A 143 22.36 8.53 -2.81
N ALA A 144 23.46 8.88 -2.14
CA ALA A 144 23.98 10.25 -2.18
C ALA A 144 24.40 10.63 -3.62
N PRO A 145 24.27 11.89 -4.04
CA PRO A 145 24.72 12.34 -5.34
C PRO A 145 26.24 12.23 -5.46
N VAL A 146 26.71 11.79 -6.63
CA VAL A 146 28.10 11.95 -7.04
C VAL A 146 28.12 12.73 -8.35
N PRO A 147 28.75 13.93 -8.38
CA PRO A 147 28.79 14.75 -9.59
C PRO A 147 29.36 13.98 -10.78
N GLY A 148 28.65 14.03 -11.91
CA GLY A 148 29.11 13.45 -13.18
C GLY A 148 28.93 11.94 -13.35
N THR A 149 28.46 11.19 -12.34
CA THR A 149 28.35 9.72 -12.43
C THR A 149 26.94 9.18 -12.70
N GLY A 150 25.92 10.06 -12.70
CA GLY A 150 24.52 9.65 -12.86
C GLY A 150 23.91 8.98 -11.61
N PRO A 151 22.65 8.54 -11.69
CA PRO A 151 21.90 7.98 -10.57
C PRO A 151 22.44 6.60 -10.16
N CYS A 152 22.17 6.21 -8.91
CA CYS A 152 22.48 4.88 -8.38
C CYS A 152 23.98 4.50 -8.34
N LYS A 153 24.88 5.48 -8.21
CA LYS A 153 26.35 5.27 -8.19
C LYS A 153 27.06 5.79 -6.94
N GLY A 154 26.38 6.54 -6.09
CA GLY A 154 27.01 7.14 -4.91
C GLY A 154 27.16 6.19 -3.72
N ALA A 155 27.48 6.77 -2.56
CA ALA A 155 27.43 6.03 -1.31
C ALA A 155 25.96 5.75 -0.92
N PRO A 156 25.60 4.50 -0.57
CA PRO A 156 24.27 4.19 -0.08
C PRO A 156 24.05 4.86 1.29
N ARG A 157 22.86 5.44 1.49
CA ARG A 157 22.46 6.13 2.72
C ARG A 157 21.38 5.38 3.48
N TRP A 158 20.59 4.58 2.77
CA TRP A 158 19.59 3.68 3.30
C TRP A 158 19.32 2.59 2.25
N ASN A 159 18.93 1.39 2.68
CA ASN A 159 18.47 0.35 1.78
C ASN A 159 17.42 -0.58 2.45
N SER A 160 16.64 -1.32 1.65
CA SER A 160 15.60 -2.23 2.14
C SER A 160 16.13 -3.54 2.72
N ASN A 161 17.42 -3.86 2.53
CA ASN A 161 18.07 -5.11 2.94
C ASN A 161 17.37 -6.38 2.42
N THR A 162 16.85 -6.30 1.20
CA THR A 162 16.20 -7.40 0.47
C THR A 162 17.16 -8.11 -0.46
#